data_AF-A0A6I8PCQ7-F1
#
_entry.id   AF-A0A6I8PCQ7-F1
#
_cell.length_a   1.000
_cell.length_b   1.000
_cell.length_c   1.000
_cell.angle_alpha   90.00
_cell.angle_beta   90.00
_cell.angle_gamma   90.00
#
_symmetry.space_group_name_H-M   'P 1'
#
loop_
_entity.id
_entity.type
_entity.pdbx_description
1 polymer ?
#
loop_
_entity_poly.entity_id
_entity_poly.type
_entity_poly.pdbx_seq_one_letter_code
_entity_poly.pdbx_strand_id
1 'polypeptide(L)'
;HPHFLCLSSGVIHDEVLTSVLPFGGPRSIWWNSNGSTLLKAFEHSVHRYAGGSKGEFLQARGYPRGVRPFQAPWHRVAKIEVLCTKCRVPRYEPLKLDDVLQSGPARFLAQGGDNFQMIKDGLLKHDSGDEDLNVVSQYISKMEVIYPAVEGRINFLLALGSKETLSSCLCSLGP
;
A
#
# COMPACT_ATOMS: atom_id res chain seq x y z
N HIS A 1 -18.65 -5.76 9.59
CA HIS A 1 -18.30 -7.09 9.04
C HIS A 1 -17.66 -6.85 7.69
N PRO A 2 -16.41 -7.26 7.43
CA PRO A 2 -15.86 -7.15 6.08
C PRO A 2 -16.48 -8.24 5.22
N HIS A 3 -17.14 -7.85 4.14
CA HIS A 3 -17.54 -8.77 3.09
C HIS A 3 -16.28 -9.19 2.33
N PHE A 4 -15.79 -10.40 2.59
CA PHE A 4 -14.79 -11.01 1.72
C PHE A 4 -15.49 -11.51 0.46
N LEU A 5 -15.04 -11.06 -0.71
CA LEU A 5 -15.48 -11.60 -1.98
C LEU A 5 -14.90 -13.03 -2.10
N CYS A 6 -15.71 -14.04 -1.81
CA CYS A 6 -15.37 -15.43 -2.11
C CYS A 6 -15.81 -15.74 -3.54
N LEU A 7 -14.85 -15.88 -4.46
CA LEU A 7 -15.11 -16.38 -5.82
C LEU A 7 -15.39 -17.88 -5.73
N SER A 8 -16.62 -18.30 -6.06
CA SER A 8 -17.10 -19.68 -5.93
C SER A 8 -16.35 -20.70 -6.81
N SER A 9 -15.69 -20.24 -7.87
CA SER A 9 -14.87 -21.06 -8.78
C SER A 9 -13.42 -20.58 -8.90
N GLY A 10 -13.03 -19.50 -8.21
CA GLY A 10 -11.74 -18.83 -8.41
C GLY A 10 -11.56 -18.14 -9.77
N VAL A 11 -12.58 -18.18 -10.64
CA VAL A 11 -12.54 -17.52 -11.97
C VAL A 11 -12.73 -16.02 -11.79
N ILE A 12 -11.85 -15.24 -12.43
CA ILE A 12 -11.89 -13.78 -12.39
C ILE A 12 -12.43 -13.27 -13.73
N HIS A 13 -13.66 -12.76 -13.71
CA HIS A 13 -14.28 -12.07 -14.85
C HIS A 13 -14.14 -10.54 -14.72
N ASP A 14 -14.32 -9.81 -15.81
CA ASP A 14 -14.27 -8.34 -15.84
C ASP A 14 -15.23 -7.68 -14.84
N GLU A 15 -16.38 -8.31 -14.56
CA GLU A 15 -17.34 -7.86 -13.55
C GLU A 15 -16.73 -7.86 -12.14
N VAL A 16 -15.93 -8.87 -11.82
CA VAL A 16 -15.20 -8.95 -10.54
C VAL A 16 -14.19 -7.83 -10.46
N LEU A 17 -13.43 -7.58 -11.53
CA LEU A 17 -12.45 -6.48 -11.57
C LEU A 17 -13.12 -5.11 -11.44
N THR A 18 -14.25 -4.92 -12.12
CA THR A 18 -15.03 -3.68 -12.05
C THR A 18 -15.67 -3.50 -10.67
N SER A 19 -16.00 -4.57 -9.95
CA SER A 19 -16.50 -4.46 -8.57
C SER A 19 -15.43 -3.99 -7.57
N VAL A 20 -14.15 -4.32 -7.82
CA VAL A 20 -13.01 -3.97 -6.97
C VAL A 20 -12.41 -2.62 -7.34
N LEU A 21 -12.40 -2.28 -8.63
CA LEU A 21 -11.96 -1.00 -9.18
C LEU A 21 -13.11 -0.31 -9.95
N PRO A 22 -14.19 0.09 -9.24
CA PRO A 22 -15.44 0.57 -9.86
C PRO A 22 -15.32 1.95 -10.50
N PHE A 23 -14.20 2.64 -10.28
CA PHE A 23 -14.04 4.02 -10.72
C PHE A 23 -13.70 4.15 -12.19
N GLY A 24 -13.63 3.05 -12.97
CA GLY A 24 -13.42 3.07 -14.42
C GLY A 24 -12.41 4.16 -14.79
N GLY A 25 -11.22 4.06 -14.20
CA GLY A 25 -10.41 5.22 -13.90
C GLY A 25 -9.70 5.81 -15.12
N PRO A 26 -9.53 7.14 -15.20
CA PRO A 26 -8.62 7.73 -16.17
C PRO A 26 -7.21 7.18 -15.95
N ARG A 27 -6.43 7.09 -17.03
CA ARG A 27 -5.01 6.74 -17.05
C ARG A 27 -4.28 7.08 -15.75
N SER A 28 -3.70 6.05 -15.14
CA SER A 28 -2.96 6.15 -13.89
C SER A 28 -1.84 7.18 -13.97
N ILE A 29 -1.38 7.69 -12.83
CA ILE A 29 -0.25 8.62 -12.79
C ILE A 29 0.88 8.02 -11.99
N TRP A 30 2.05 7.93 -12.61
CA TRP A 30 3.32 7.72 -11.93
C TRP A 30 3.93 9.06 -11.59
N TRP A 31 4.52 9.20 -10.40
CA TRP A 31 5.14 10.45 -10.00
C TRP A 31 6.46 10.28 -9.27
N ASN A 32 7.32 11.29 -9.42
CA ASN A 32 8.55 11.41 -8.65
C ASN A 32 8.36 12.40 -7.51
N SER A 33 8.80 12.03 -6.31
CA SER A 33 8.77 12.90 -5.13
C SER A 33 9.95 12.59 -4.21
N ASN A 34 10.30 13.53 -3.33
CA ASN A 34 11.33 13.31 -2.32
C ASN A 34 10.89 12.28 -1.27
N GLY A 35 11.84 11.60 -0.64
CA GLY A 35 11.55 10.68 0.46
C GLY A 35 10.83 11.33 1.64
N SER A 36 11.06 12.62 1.88
CA SER A 36 10.31 13.40 2.87
C SER A 36 8.80 13.48 2.57
N THR A 37 8.42 13.59 1.30
CA THR A 37 7.02 13.53 0.86
C THR A 37 6.43 12.15 1.11
N LEU A 38 7.19 11.09 0.79
CA LEU A 38 6.75 9.72 1.01
C LEU A 38 6.54 9.41 2.50
N LEU A 39 7.44 9.87 3.37
CA LEU A 39 7.28 9.75 4.82
C LEU A 39 6.00 10.44 5.30
N LYS A 40 5.75 11.68 4.86
CA LYS A 40 4.51 12.42 5.19
C LYS A 40 3.27 11.68 4.71
N ALA A 41 3.31 11.07 3.53
CA ALA A 41 2.20 10.27 3.01
C ALA A 41 1.93 9.04 3.89
N PHE A 42 2.96 8.30 4.30
CA PHE A 42 2.79 7.16 5.21
C PHE A 42 2.31 7.58 6.60
N GLU A 43 2.80 8.71 7.13
CA GLU A 43 2.29 9.27 8.39
C GLU A 43 0.81 9.66 8.28
N HIS A 44 0.43 10.35 7.22
CA HIS A 44 -0.98 10.67 6.93
C HIS A 44 -1.83 9.41 6.80
N SER A 45 -1.30 8.37 6.17
CA SER A 45 -2.00 7.11 5.98
C SER A 45 -2.43 6.45 7.30
N VAL A 46 -1.69 6.70 8.39
CA VAL A 46 -1.96 6.13 9.71
C VAL A 46 -2.30 7.17 10.78
N HIS A 47 -2.42 8.46 10.43
CA HIS A 47 -2.54 9.56 11.40
C HIS A 47 -3.77 9.44 12.30
N ARG A 48 -4.87 8.92 11.76
CA ARG A 48 -6.14 8.66 12.47
C ARG A 48 -6.47 7.18 12.59
N TYR A 49 -5.48 6.31 12.40
CA TYR A 49 -5.67 4.88 12.51
C TYR A 49 -6.15 4.54 13.93
N ALA A 50 -7.35 3.95 14.02
CA ALA A 50 -8.02 3.56 15.26
C ALA A 50 -8.71 2.18 15.10
N GLY A 51 -8.10 1.27 14.33
CA GLY A 51 -8.64 -0.07 14.08
C GLY A 51 -9.83 -0.11 13.10
N GLY A 52 -10.06 0.96 12.32
CA GLY A 52 -11.16 1.07 11.35
C GLY A 52 -10.69 1.26 9.90
N SER A 53 -11.60 0.99 8.95
CA SER A 53 -11.40 1.06 7.49
C SER A 53 -11.64 2.47 6.93
N LYS A 54 -10.69 3.38 7.14
CA LYS A 54 -10.68 4.66 6.41
C LYS A 54 -9.91 4.48 5.09
N GLY A 55 -10.34 5.21 4.05
CA GLY A 55 -9.76 5.13 2.71
C GLY A 55 -8.28 5.55 2.65
N GLU A 56 -7.81 6.28 3.65
CA GLU A 56 -6.46 6.84 3.69
C GLU A 56 -5.35 5.78 3.92
N PHE A 57 -5.71 4.54 4.28
CA PHE A 57 -4.73 3.48 4.54
C PHE A 57 -4.10 2.96 3.23
N LEU A 58 -2.80 3.20 3.05
CA LEU A 58 -2.06 2.89 1.83
C LEU A 58 -1.65 1.43 1.80
N GLN A 59 -2.09 0.72 0.77
CA GLN A 59 -1.48 -0.55 0.37
C GLN A 59 -0.16 -0.22 -0.35
N ALA A 60 0.94 -0.87 0.03
CA ALA A 60 2.27 -0.49 -0.46
C ALA A 60 3.07 -1.68 -0.99
N ARG A 61 3.87 -1.40 -2.03
CA ARG A 61 4.97 -2.25 -2.49
C ARG A 61 6.28 -1.99 -1.72
N GLY A 62 6.44 -0.76 -1.21
CA GLY A 62 7.44 -0.42 -0.20
C GLY A 62 7.06 -0.97 1.18
N TYR A 63 8.05 -1.23 2.02
CA TYR A 63 7.87 -1.93 3.29
C TYR A 63 8.02 -0.95 4.46
N PRO A 64 6.94 -0.25 4.90
CA PRO A 64 6.98 0.47 6.17
C PRO A 64 7.12 -0.53 7.33
N ARG A 65 8.32 -0.57 7.92
CA ARG A 65 8.60 -1.33 9.14
C ARG A 65 8.23 -0.52 10.36
N GLY A 66 7.23 -1.01 11.07
CA GLY A 66 7.00 -0.64 12.44
C GLY A 66 6.21 0.63 12.62
N VAL A 67 4.99 0.62 12.08
CA VAL A 67 3.97 1.59 12.44
C VAL A 67 3.66 1.42 13.94
N ARG A 68 3.67 2.50 14.70
CA ARG A 68 3.37 2.58 16.13
C ARG A 68 2.03 3.30 16.31
N PRO A 69 0.90 2.57 16.37
CA PRO A 69 -0.43 3.18 16.40
C PRO A 69 -0.66 4.10 17.60
N PHE A 70 -0.01 3.79 18.72
CA PHE A 70 -0.18 4.50 20.00
C PHE A 70 0.66 5.77 20.13
N GLN A 71 1.50 6.08 19.14
CA GLN A 71 2.22 7.36 19.11
C GLN A 71 1.32 8.49 18.60
N ALA A 72 1.70 9.72 18.94
CA ALA A 72 1.02 10.90 18.44
C ALA A 72 0.94 10.88 16.90
N PRO A 73 -0.16 11.35 16.29
CA PRO A 73 -0.24 11.51 14.85
C PRO A 73 1.01 12.21 14.29
N TRP A 74 1.43 11.81 13.09
CA TRP A 74 2.67 12.29 12.43
C TRP A 74 3.99 11.82 13.04
N HIS A 75 3.94 10.96 14.05
CA HIS A 75 5.10 10.31 14.65
C HIS A 75 4.85 8.81 14.80
N ARG A 76 4.05 8.20 13.91
CA ARG A 76 3.65 6.80 14.01
C ARG A 76 4.54 5.89 13.19
N VAL A 77 5.27 6.38 12.18
CA VAL A 77 6.06 5.54 11.29
C VAL A 77 7.50 5.45 11.80
N ALA A 78 7.91 4.29 12.32
CA ALA A 78 9.27 4.14 12.85
C ALA A 78 10.35 4.03 11.76
N LYS A 79 10.05 3.29 10.69
CA LYS A 79 11.00 3.04 9.61
C LYS A 79 10.26 2.77 8.30
N ILE A 80 10.78 3.32 7.21
CA ILE A 80 10.34 2.97 5.86
C ILE A 80 11.53 2.38 5.14
N GLU A 81 11.31 1.25 4.48
CA GLU A 81 12.28 0.69 3.55
C GLU A 81 11.71 0.60 2.16
N VAL A 82 12.55 0.95 1.20
CA VAL A 82 12.22 1.00 -0.22
C VAL A 82 13.15 0.07 -0.99
N LEU A 83 12.65 -0.46 -2.10
CA LEU A 83 13.46 -1.27 -2.99
C LEU A 83 14.41 -0.35 -3.76
N CYS A 84 15.70 -0.64 -3.73
CA CYS A 84 16.67 0.16 -4.47
C CYS A 84 16.43 0.08 -5.99
N THR A 85 16.54 1.21 -6.67
CA THR A 85 16.46 1.31 -8.14
C THR A 85 17.84 1.44 -8.79
N LYS A 86 18.81 2.01 -8.07
CA LYS A 86 20.21 2.19 -8.49
C LYS A 86 21.11 1.09 -7.92
N CYS A 87 20.71 -0.17 -8.11
CA CYS A 87 21.43 -1.34 -7.60
C CYS A 87 21.30 -2.50 -8.59
N ARG A 88 22.32 -3.36 -8.66
CA ARG A 88 22.32 -4.52 -9.57
C ARG A 88 21.36 -5.63 -9.12
N VAL A 89 21.29 -5.86 -7.81
CA VAL A 89 20.39 -6.83 -7.19
C VAL A 89 19.42 -6.06 -6.30
N PRO A 90 18.09 -6.13 -6.54
CA PRO A 90 17.11 -5.44 -5.73
C PRO A 90 17.18 -5.86 -4.27
N ARG A 91 17.31 -4.87 -3.39
CA ARG A 91 17.32 -5.04 -1.94
C ARG A 91 16.61 -3.88 -1.27
N TYR A 92 16.09 -4.13 -0.08
CA TYR A 92 15.47 -3.09 0.74
C TYR A 92 16.53 -2.23 1.42
N GLU A 93 16.38 -0.92 1.29
CA GLU A 93 17.24 0.08 1.93
C GLU A 93 16.37 1.08 2.71
N PRO A 94 16.87 1.65 3.82
CA PRO A 94 16.16 2.72 4.53
C PRO A 94 15.85 3.89 3.60
N LEU A 95 14.63 4.42 3.70
CA LEU A 95 14.23 5.63 2.99
C LEU A 95 15.13 6.80 3.39
N LYS A 96 15.74 7.45 2.40
CA LYS A 96 16.44 8.73 2.60
C LYS A 96 15.51 9.87 2.21
N LEU A 97 15.48 10.92 3.03
CA LEU A 97 14.50 12.00 2.87
C LEU A 97 14.74 12.87 1.63
N ASP A 98 16.00 12.96 1.20
CA ASP A 98 16.43 13.78 0.06
C ASP A 98 16.47 12.98 -1.26
N ASP A 99 16.30 11.66 -1.21
CA ASP A 99 16.27 10.83 -2.40
C ASP A 99 14.95 11.06 -3.17
N VAL A 100 15.05 11.21 -4.48
CA VAL A 100 13.90 11.26 -5.39
C VAL A 100 13.48 9.85 -5.73
N LEU A 101 12.25 9.49 -5.36
CA LEU A 101 11.67 8.17 -5.58
C LEU A 101 10.44 8.27 -6.48
N GLN A 102 10.35 7.29 -7.39
CA GLN A 102 9.15 7.09 -8.20
C GLN A 102 8.12 6.29 -7.40
N SER A 103 6.91 6.81 -7.32
CA SER A 103 5.75 6.17 -6.69
C SER A 103 4.77 5.66 -7.75
N GLY A 104 4.01 4.64 -7.36
CA GLY A 104 3.18 3.81 -8.24
C GLY A 104 1.92 4.50 -8.78
N PRO A 105 1.21 3.82 -9.69
CA PRO A 105 0.10 4.39 -10.45
C PRO A 105 -1.13 4.64 -9.57
N ALA A 106 -1.37 5.89 -9.18
CA ALA A 106 -2.55 6.25 -8.39
C ALA A 106 -2.98 7.70 -8.66
N ARG A 107 -3.80 7.90 -9.72
CA ARG A 107 -4.25 9.24 -10.12
C ARG A 107 -4.98 9.98 -9.01
N PHE A 108 -5.86 9.30 -8.28
CA PHE A 108 -6.63 9.87 -7.18
C PHE A 108 -5.71 10.46 -6.10
N LEU A 109 -4.66 9.73 -5.70
CA LEU A 109 -3.68 10.20 -4.72
C LEU A 109 -2.80 11.32 -5.28
N ALA A 110 -2.35 11.20 -6.53
CA ALA A 110 -1.55 12.23 -7.20
C ALA A 110 -2.28 13.58 -7.31
N GLN A 111 -3.61 13.57 -7.33
CA GLN A 111 -4.44 14.77 -7.34
C GLN A 111 -4.85 15.28 -5.94
N GLY A 112 -4.36 14.65 -4.88
CA GLY A 112 -4.64 15.03 -3.49
C GLY A 112 -5.92 14.44 -2.91
N GLY A 113 -6.46 13.36 -3.50
CA GLY A 113 -7.54 12.56 -2.92
C GLY A 113 -7.21 12.09 -1.51
N ASP A 114 -8.22 11.80 -0.68
CA ASP A 114 -8.07 11.42 0.74
C ASP A 114 -7.18 12.36 1.57
N ASN A 115 -7.09 13.64 1.18
CA ASN A 115 -6.24 14.66 1.79
C ASN A 115 -4.74 14.40 1.67
N PHE A 116 -4.30 13.64 0.66
CA PHE A 116 -2.88 13.48 0.34
C PHE A 116 -2.30 14.71 -0.40
N GLN A 117 -2.55 15.92 0.11
CA GLN A 117 -2.06 17.16 -0.49
C GLN A 117 -0.53 17.22 -0.55
N MET A 118 0.16 16.59 0.42
CA MET A 118 1.62 16.47 0.38
C MET A 118 2.12 15.76 -0.89
N ILE A 119 1.36 14.81 -1.43
CA ILE A 119 1.71 14.14 -2.70
C ILE A 119 1.54 15.14 -3.83
N LYS A 120 0.38 15.82 -3.91
CA LYS A 120 0.04 16.82 -4.92
C LYS A 120 1.08 17.95 -4.99
N ASP A 121 1.46 18.48 -3.84
CA ASP A 121 2.39 19.61 -3.72
C ASP A 121 3.85 19.17 -3.88
N GLY A 122 4.16 17.90 -3.57
CA GLY A 122 5.49 17.31 -3.62
C GLY A 122 5.86 16.62 -4.94
N LEU A 123 5.04 16.76 -5.98
CA LEU A 123 5.29 16.21 -7.32
C LEU A 123 6.43 16.97 -8.01
N LEU A 124 7.52 16.26 -8.32
CA LEU A 124 8.61 16.78 -9.15
C LEU A 124 8.39 16.50 -10.63
N LYS A 125 7.83 15.34 -10.94
CA LYS A 125 7.47 14.91 -12.30
C LYS A 125 6.26 14.00 -12.22
N HIS A 126 5.39 14.06 -13.22
CA HIS A 126 4.32 13.09 -13.42
C HIS A 126 4.36 12.54 -14.85
N ASP A 127 4.11 11.24 -14.98
CA ASP A 127 3.92 10.56 -16.26
C ASP A 127 2.54 9.87 -16.23
N SER A 128 1.76 10.01 -17.30
CA SER A 128 0.49 9.28 -17.43
C SER A 128 0.76 7.85 -17.87
N GLY A 129 0.25 6.89 -17.11
CA GLY A 129 0.31 5.46 -17.37
C GLY A 129 -0.99 4.92 -17.97
N ASP A 130 -1.17 3.60 -17.88
CA ASP A 130 -2.34 2.91 -18.40
C ASP A 130 -3.53 3.01 -17.43
N GLU A 131 -4.71 2.59 -17.88
CA GLU A 131 -5.91 2.48 -17.06
C GLU A 131 -5.78 1.38 -16.01
N ASP A 132 -6.20 1.65 -14.77
CA ASP A 132 -6.01 0.77 -13.61
C ASP A 132 -6.58 -0.64 -13.85
N LEU A 133 -7.78 -0.73 -14.45
CA LEU A 133 -8.44 -1.99 -14.79
C LEU A 133 -7.63 -2.79 -15.82
N ASN A 134 -7.10 -2.12 -16.84
CA ASN A 134 -6.31 -2.77 -17.89
C ASN A 134 -5.00 -3.34 -17.32
N VAL A 135 -4.31 -2.60 -16.44
CA VAL A 135 -3.08 -3.06 -15.78
C VAL A 135 -3.33 -4.35 -14.99
N VAL A 136 -4.41 -4.38 -14.19
CA VAL A 136 -4.75 -5.55 -13.37
C VAL A 136 -5.20 -6.73 -14.24
N SER A 137 -6.05 -6.49 -15.24
CA SER A 137 -6.53 -7.52 -16.17
C SER A 137 -5.38 -8.16 -16.95
N GLN A 138 -4.44 -7.36 -17.46
CA GLN A 138 -3.25 -7.86 -18.16
C GLN A 138 -2.33 -8.67 -17.25
N TYR A 139 -2.14 -8.23 -15.99
CA TYR A 139 -1.36 -8.97 -15.02
C TYR A 139 -1.97 -10.35 -14.73
N ILE A 140 -3.29 -10.41 -14.49
CA ILE A 140 -3.99 -11.67 -14.22
C ILE A 140 -3.93 -12.59 -15.44
N SER A 141 -4.23 -12.07 -16.62
CA SER A 141 -4.18 -12.83 -17.88
C SER A 141 -2.80 -13.41 -18.16
N LYS A 142 -1.73 -12.67 -17.83
CA LYS A 142 -0.34 -13.12 -18.00
C LYS A 142 0.07 -14.18 -16.98
N MET A 143 -0.41 -14.06 -15.74
CA MET A 143 -0.06 -14.99 -14.66
C MET A 143 -0.87 -16.29 -14.72
N GLU A 144 -2.05 -16.26 -15.37
CA GLU A 144 -3.07 -17.31 -15.45
C GLU A 144 -3.67 -17.69 -14.09
N VAL A 145 -2.82 -17.99 -13.11
CA VAL A 145 -3.16 -18.30 -11.72
C VAL A 145 -2.38 -17.36 -10.79
N ILE A 146 -3.10 -16.66 -9.93
CA ILE A 146 -2.52 -15.74 -8.94
C ILE A 146 -2.75 -16.23 -7.51
N TYR A 147 -1.78 -16.01 -6.64
CA TYR A 147 -1.80 -16.43 -5.23
C TYR A 147 -1.12 -15.37 -4.33
N PRO A 148 -1.63 -14.11 -4.30
CA PRO A 148 -1.03 -13.06 -3.49
C PRO A 148 -1.11 -13.41 -1.99
N ALA A 149 -0.01 -13.22 -1.26
CA ALA A 149 0.09 -13.52 0.16
C ALA A 149 0.24 -12.25 1.02
N VAL A 150 -0.09 -12.35 2.31
CA VAL A 150 0.22 -11.33 3.31
C VAL A 150 1.68 -11.49 3.74
N GLU A 151 2.58 -10.78 3.07
CA GLU A 151 4.04 -10.88 3.26
C GLU A 151 4.59 -9.97 4.37
N GLY A 152 3.71 -9.42 5.22
CA GLY A 152 4.09 -8.48 6.28
C GLY A 152 4.55 -7.12 5.77
N ARG A 153 4.16 -6.70 4.55
CA ARG A 153 4.61 -5.43 3.93
C ARG A 153 4.39 -4.20 4.79
N ILE A 154 3.40 -4.24 5.68
CA ILE A 154 3.11 -3.22 6.67
C ILE A 154 3.04 -3.92 8.02
N ASN A 155 3.96 -3.56 8.93
CA ASN A 155 3.99 -4.15 10.27
C ASN A 155 3.66 -3.10 11.33
N PHE A 156 2.70 -3.42 12.20
CA PHE A 156 2.41 -2.65 13.39
C PHE A 156 3.25 -3.15 14.55
N LEU A 157 4.04 -2.28 15.17
CA LEU A 157 4.65 -2.55 16.47
C LEU A 157 3.58 -2.32 17.52
N LEU A 158 3.10 -3.41 18.10
CA LEU A 158 2.42 -3.34 19.38
C LEU A 158 3.48 -2.96 20.42
N ALA A 159 3.18 -1.98 21.25
CA ALA A 159 4.00 -1.67 22.40
C ALA A 159 3.87 -2.84 23.39
N LEU A 160 4.64 -3.91 23.18
CA LEU A 160 4.77 -5.00 24.13
C LEU A 160 5.69 -4.54 25.25
N GLY A 161 5.12 -3.81 26.21
CA GLY A 161 5.50 -3.99 27.59
C GLY A 161 5.01 -5.39 28.00
N SER A 162 5.94 -6.27 28.33
CA SER A 162 5.81 -7.73 28.58
C SER A 162 5.96 -8.62 27.34
N LYS A 163 6.92 -9.55 27.45
CA LYS A 163 7.09 -10.70 26.56
C LYS A 163 5.86 -11.59 26.72
N GLU A 164 4.91 -11.49 25.81
CA GLU A 164 4.02 -12.61 25.52
C GLU A 164 4.18 -12.99 24.05
N THR A 165 4.79 -14.15 23.86
CA THR A 165 4.78 -14.93 22.63
C THR A 165 3.32 -15.13 22.23
N LEU A 166 2.83 -14.41 21.22
CA LEU A 166 1.58 -14.74 20.55
C LEU A 166 1.81 -16.02 19.73
N SER A 167 1.79 -17.15 20.42
CA SER A 167 1.67 -18.47 19.83
C SER A 167 0.30 -18.56 19.17
N SER A 168 0.32 -18.77 17.85
CA SER A 168 -0.70 -19.48 17.07
C SER A 168 -2.18 -19.12 17.34
N CYS A 169 -2.75 -18.26 16.49
CA CYS A 169 -4.15 -18.49 16.09
C CYS A 169 -4.17 -19.73 15.18
N LEU A 170 -4.24 -20.91 15.80
CA LEU A 170 -4.68 -22.13 15.15
C LEU A 170 -6.16 -21.93 14.78
N CYS A 171 -6.46 -21.83 13.48
CA CYS A 171 -7.81 -22.08 13.01
C CYS A 171 -8.14 -23.54 13.33
N SER A 172 -8.93 -23.76 14.37
CA SER A 172 -9.60 -25.03 14.62
C SER A 172 -10.63 -25.24 13.50
N LEU A 173 -10.27 -26.08 12.53
CA LEU A 173 -11.25 -26.77 11.70
C LEU A 173 -11.91 -27.83 12.55
N GLY A 174 -13.23 -27.82 12.58
CA GLY A 174 -14.00 -28.98 13.01
C GLY A 174 -15.50 -28.71 12.99
N PRO A 175 -16.27 -29.79 12.99
CA PRO A 175 -16.32 -30.85 11.98
C PRO A 175 -17.24 -30.50 10.80
#